data_AF-A0A7C4FKA6-F1
#
_entry.id   AF-A0A7C4FKA6-F1
#
_cell.length_a   1.000
_cell.length_b   1.000
_cell.length_c   1.000
_cell.angle_alpha   90.00
_cell.angle_beta   90.00
_cell.angle_gamma   90.00
#
_symmetry.space_group_name_H-M   'P 1'
#
loop_
_entity.id
_entity.type
_entity.pdbx_description
1 polymer ?
#
loop_
_entity_poly.entity_id
_entity_poly.type
_entity_poly.pdbx_seq_one_letter_code
_entity_poly.pdbx_strand_id
1 'polypeptide(L)' 'KQYGTGIIISEFTYGLVKDHFIVRELDNIRVKGKNKPVLIYELVDAIDSLDPPILDTGKKKRSRG' A
#
# COMPACT_ATOMS: atom_id res chain seq x y z
N LYS A 1 -16.22 -7.27 -11.28
CA LYS A 1 -16.39 -5.80 -11.28
C LYS A 1 -15.01 -5.19 -11.53
N GLN A 2 -14.93 -4.17 -12.39
CA GLN A 2 -13.68 -3.48 -12.68
C GLN A 2 -13.80 -2.05 -12.14
N TYR A 3 -12.82 -1.61 -11.35
CA TYR A 3 -12.88 -0.34 -10.63
C TYR A 3 -12.06 0.78 -11.28
N GLY A 4 -11.26 0.47 -12.32
CA GLY A 4 -10.47 1.48 -13.03
C GLY A 4 -9.34 2.12 -12.21
N THR A 5 -8.89 1.46 -11.15
CA THR A 5 -7.76 1.89 -10.32
C THR A 5 -6.61 0.88 -10.36
N GLY A 6 -5.39 1.33 -10.07
CA GLY A 6 -4.18 0.51 -10.08
C GLY A 6 -4.01 -0.33 -8.81
N ILE A 7 -4.42 0.16 -7.64
CA ILE A 7 -4.18 -0.50 -6.35
C ILE A 7 -5.44 -0.47 -5.49
N ILE A 8 -5.86 -1.64 -5.05
CA ILE A 8 -7.00 -1.82 -4.13
C ILE A 8 -6.50 -2.48 -2.86
N ILE A 9 -6.87 -1.91 -1.71
CA ILE A 9 -6.58 -2.47 -0.39
C ILE A 9 -7.89 -2.75 0.37
N SER A 10 -7.85 -3.71 1.29
CA SER A 10 -8.99 -4.02 2.17
C SER A 10 -9.00 -3.15 3.43
N GLU A 11 -10.13 -3.09 4.13
CA GLU A 11 -10.25 -2.45 5.46
C GLU A 11 -9.19 -2.93 6.47
N PHE A 12 -8.78 -4.19 6.38
CA PHE A 12 -7.75 -4.76 7.26
C PHE A 12 -6.39 -4.10 7.01
N THR A 13 -6.05 -3.90 5.73
CA THR A 13 -4.82 -3.22 5.33
C THR A 13 -4.91 -1.73 5.61
N TYR A 14 -6.04 -1.10 5.29
CA TYR A 14 -6.30 0.31 5.60
C TYR A 14 -6.07 0.60 7.09
N GLY A 15 -6.58 -0.25 7.99
CA GLY A 15 -6.38 -0.09 9.43
C GLY A 15 -4.89 -0.05 9.86
N LEU A 16 -3.98 -0.62 9.07
CA LEU A 16 -2.54 -0.64 9.35
C LEU A 16 -1.79 0.55 8.73
N VAL A 17 -2.34 1.19 7.70
CA VAL A 17 -1.61 2.17 6.87
C VAL A 17 -2.30 3.53 6.76
N LYS A 18 -3.47 3.71 7.37
CA LYS A 18 -4.32 4.91 7.26
C LYS A 18 -3.62 6.23 7.59
N ASP A 19 -2.57 6.19 8.40
CA ASP A 19 -1.83 7.38 8.84
C ASP A 19 -0.68 7.75 7.88
N HIS A 20 -0.36 6.87 6.92
CA HIS A 20 0.73 7.03 5.95
C HIS A 20 0.25 7.20 4.50
N PHE A 21 -1.01 6.90 4.20
CA PHE A 21 -1.53 6.90 2.84
C PHE A 21 -2.87 7.59 2.73
N ILE A 22 -3.05 8.30 1.62
CA ILE A 22 -4.31 8.86 1.17
C ILE A 22 -5.06 7.74 0.43
N VAL A 23 -6.30 7.50 0.84
CA VAL A 23 -7.15 6.46 0.24
C VAL A 23 -8.55 6.99 -0.08
N ARG A 24 -9.27 6.27 -0.94
CA ARG A 24 -10.67 6.52 -1.28
C ARG A 24 -11.50 5.25 -1.10
N GLU A 25 -12.62 5.32 -0.38
CA GLU A 25 -13.56 4.20 -0.30
C GLU A 25 -14.10 3.83 -1.69
N LEU A 26 -14.11 2.54 -2.02
CA LEU A 26 -14.58 2.05 -3.32
C LEU A 26 -15.89 1.29 -3.22
N ASP A 27 -15.92 0.19 -2.45
CA ASP A 27 -17.05 -0.72 -2.45
C ASP A 27 -17.00 -1.64 -1.22
N ASN A 28 -18.16 -2.20 -0.86
CA ASN A 28 -18.28 -3.22 0.16
C ASN A 28 -18.58 -4.57 -0.51
N ILE A 29 -17.55 -5.43 -0.60
CA ILE A 29 -17.58 -6.64 -1.42
C ILE A 29 -17.75 -7.90 -0.57
N ARG A 30 -18.40 -8.92 -1.15
CA ARG A 30 -18.43 -10.27 -0.56
C ARG A 30 -17.24 -11.08 -1.06
N VAL A 31 -16.43 -11.60 -0.14
CA VAL A 31 -15.30 -12.48 -0.45
C VAL A 31 -15.69 -13.93 -0.16
N LYS A 32 -15.37 -14.84 -1.08
CA LYS A 32 -15.60 -16.28 -0.85
C LYS A 32 -14.88 -16.72 0.43
N GLY A 33 -15.61 -17.37 1.34
CA GLY A 33 -15.08 -17.84 2.62
C GLY A 33 -15.10 -16.81 3.76
N LYS A 34 -15.57 -15.57 3.52
CA LYS A 34 -15.84 -14.61 4.61
C LYS A 34 -17.32 -14.49 4.89
N ASN A 35 -17.69 -14.59 6.17
CA ASN A 35 -19.07 -14.46 6.64
C ASN A 35 -19.58 -13.01 6.60
N LYS A 36 -18.67 -12.04 6.67
CA LYS A 36 -18.98 -10.61 6.63
C LYS A 36 -18.43 -10.00 5.34
N PRO A 37 -19.15 -9.04 4.74
CA PRO A 37 -18.65 -8.30 3.59
C PRO A 37 -17.47 -7.43 4.05
N VAL A 38 -16.58 -7.11 3.10
CA VAL A 38 -15.31 -6.42 3.34
C VAL A 38 -15.32 -5.11 2.56
N LEU A 39 -15.06 -4.02 3.26
CA LEU A 39 -14.88 -2.70 2.63
C LEU A 39 -13.50 -2.66 1.95
N ILE A 40 -13.48 -2.18 0.71
CA ILE A 40 -12.26 -1.98 -0.08
C ILE A 40 -12.08 -0.51 -0.43
N TYR A 41 -10.82 -0.13 -0.58
CA TYR A 41 -10.36 1.23 -0.81
C TYR A 41 -9.39 1.23 -1.97
N GLU A 42 -9.36 2.33 -2.71
CA GLU A 42 -8.28 2.69 -3.61
C GLU A 42 -7.17 3.37 -2.82
N LEU A 43 -5.93 2.97 -3.06
CA LEU A 43 -4.76 3.67 -2.56
C LEU A 43 -4.38 4.76 -3.57
N VAL A 44 -4.46 6.02 -3.15
CA VAL A 44 -4.29 7.20 -4.02
C VAL A 44 -2.84 7.68 -4.01
N ASP A 45 -2.28 7.91 -2.83
CA ASP A 45 -0.92 8.43 -2.68
C ASP A 45 -0.37 8.19 -1.26
N ALA A 46 0.93 8.38 -1.06
CA ALA A 46 1.55 8.45 0.25
C ALA A 46 1.43 9.87 0.84
N ILE A 47 1.21 9.94 2.15
CA ILE A 47 1.23 11.21 2.91
C ILE A 47 2.68 11.64 3.16
N ASP A 48 3.54 10.66 3.46
CA ASP A 48 4.96 10.90 3.66
C ASP A 48 5.61 11.22 2.31
N SER A 49 6.45 12.26 2.27
CA SER A 49 7.31 12.51 1.12
C SER A 49 8.13 11.26 0.87
N LEU A 50 7.95 10.64 -0.30
CA LEU A 50 8.65 9.44 -0.74
C LEU A 50 10.14 9.73 -0.99
N ASP A 51 10.86 10.14 0.05
CA ASP A 51 12.29 9.94 0.06
C ASP A 51 12.49 8.43 0.20
N PRO A 52 12.99 7.74 -0.84
CA PRO A 52 13.34 6.34 -0.67
C PRO A 52 14.29 6.26 0.53
N PRO A 53 14.15 5.27 1.42
CA PRO A 53 15.16 5.04 2.44
C PRO A 53 16.49 4.97 1.71
N ILE A 54 17.47 5.79 2.14
CA ILE A 54 18.80 5.77 1.54
C ILE A 54 19.30 4.34 1.69
N LEU A 55 19.19 3.57 0.61
CA LEU A 55 19.74 2.23 0.54
C LEU A 55 21.25 2.45 0.65
N ASP A 56 21.83 2.05 1.78
CA ASP A 56 23.27 1.96 1.95
C ASP A 56 23.78 0.91 0.96
N THR A 57 23.98 1.36 -0.28
CA THR A 57 24.66 0.62 -1.32
C THR A 57 26.13 0.66 -0.95
N GLY A 58 26.50 -0.19 0.00
CA GLY A 58 27.86 -0.33 0.51
C GLY A 58 28.82 -0.50 -0.66
N LYS A 59 29.43 0.61 -1.10
CA LYS A 59 30.59 0.61 -1.98
C LYS A 59 31.72 0.00 -1.17
N LYS A 60 31.85 -1.34 -1.23
CA LYS A 60 33.11 -2.02 -0.90
C LYS A 60 34.19 -1.41 -1.81
N LYS A 61 34.91 -0.43 -1.28
CA LYS A 61 36.22 -0.01 -1.77
C LYS A 61 37.07 -1.29 -1.83
N ARG A 62 37.22 -1.86 -3.02
CA ARG A 62 38.32 -2.77 -3.29
C ARG A 62 39.58 -1.93 -3.20
N SER A 63 40.19 -1.95 -2.01
CA SER A 63 41.56 -1.49 -1.79
C SER A 63 42.46 -2.23 -2.77
N ARG A 64 43.14 -1.46 -3.63
CA ARG A 64 44.30 -1.94 -4.38
C ARG A 64 45.35 -2.36 -3.36
N GLY A 65 45.75 -3.62 -3.42
CA GLY A 65 46.97 -4.20 -2.87
C GLY A 65 47.59 -5.03 -3.97
#